data_AF-A0A1E9ZCG0-F1
#
_entry.id   AF-A0A1E9ZCG0-F1
#
_cell.length_a   1.000
_cell.length_b   1.000
_cell.length_c   1.000
_cell.angle_alpha   90.00
_cell.angle_beta   90.00
_cell.angle_gamma   90.00
#
_symmetry.space_group_name_H-M   'P 1'
#
loop_
_entity.id
_entity.type
_entity.pdbx_description
1 polymer ?
#
loop_
_entity_poly.entity_id
_entity_poly.type
_entity_poly.pdbx_seq_one_letter_code
_entity_poly.pdbx_strand_id
1 'polypeptide(L)'
;MTEGINSSLITLVFMLGPFVVGAIVLVISMVVDEVETKKLFKKLKKRNEEYRRARQETVVVEPVDQKLKIDTNLYTYNEYLRRNEIKHGTTFEDVQRRKPRVDLYSTVEGARKGHETALCYHPDEDYWTASGWDGDPTGLNARSRSVIHVVPSDQGYSYTTVEYWHYYLCLKKRLEEEGAAHDHEWCNHFNSVKHITWHIKQN
;
A
#
# COMPACT_ATOMS: atom_id res chain seq x y z
N MET A 1 6.07 51.89 -65.48
CA MET A 1 6.29 50.51 -64.99
C MET A 1 6.06 50.49 -63.48
N THR A 2 4.81 50.49 -63.02
CA THR A 2 4.49 50.53 -61.57
C THR A 2 3.15 49.88 -61.22
N GLU A 3 2.48 49.17 -62.15
CA GLU A 3 1.18 48.51 -61.89
C GLU A 3 1.29 47.01 -61.54
N GLY A 4 2.37 46.32 -61.94
CA GLY A 4 2.53 44.88 -61.67
C GLY A 4 2.99 44.53 -60.24
N ILE A 5 3.64 45.46 -59.53
CA ILE A 5 4.23 45.21 -58.21
C ILE A 5 3.16 45.30 -57.11
N ASN A 6 2.19 46.21 -57.25
CA ASN A 6 1.14 46.40 -56.24
C ASN A 6 0.11 45.25 -56.22
N SER A 7 -0.22 44.66 -57.37
CA SER A 7 -1.18 43.54 -57.44
C SER A 7 -0.62 42.25 -56.80
N SER A 8 0.65 41.95 -57.05
CA SER A 8 1.32 40.77 -56.46
C SER A 8 1.44 40.88 -54.94
N LEU A 9 1.79 42.07 -54.43
CA LEU A 9 1.96 42.31 -53.00
C LEU A 9 0.62 42.32 -52.26
N ILE A 10 -0.45 42.86 -52.86
CA ILE A 10 -1.82 42.79 -52.32
C ILE A 10 -2.31 41.34 -52.30
N THR A 11 -2.08 40.57 -53.37
CA THR A 11 -2.48 39.15 -53.44
C THR A 11 -1.72 38.31 -52.40
N LEU A 12 -0.42 38.58 -52.21
CA LEU A 12 0.41 37.93 -51.19
C LEU A 12 -0.09 38.24 -49.77
N VAL A 13 -0.47 39.49 -49.49
CA VAL A 13 -1.03 39.91 -48.20
C VAL A 13 -2.41 39.28 -47.95
N PHE A 14 -3.28 39.20 -48.96
CA PHE A 14 -4.57 38.52 -48.84
C PHE A 14 -4.44 37.00 -48.71
N MET A 15 -3.43 36.38 -49.33
CA MET A 15 -3.20 34.94 -49.24
C MET A 15 -2.51 34.56 -47.93
N LEU A 16 -1.55 35.34 -47.42
CA LEU A 16 -0.79 35.00 -46.20
C LEU A 16 -1.39 35.58 -44.92
N GLY A 17 -2.10 36.70 -44.99
CA GLY A 17 -2.72 37.38 -43.85
C GLY A 17 -3.65 36.48 -43.01
N PRO A 18 -4.58 35.73 -43.62
CA PRO A 18 -5.45 34.81 -42.91
C PRO A 18 -4.71 33.68 -42.18
N PHE A 19 -3.60 33.17 -42.73
CA PHE A 19 -2.79 32.14 -42.07
C PHE A 19 -2.08 32.67 -40.84
N VAL A 20 -1.54 33.90 -40.90
CA VAL A 20 -0.89 34.54 -39.74
C VAL A 20 -1.91 34.80 -38.65
N VAL A 21 -3.08 35.35 -38.99
CA VAL A 21 -4.16 35.58 -38.02
C VAL A 21 -4.65 34.24 -37.43
N GLY A 22 -4.84 33.22 -38.25
CA GLY A 22 -5.22 31.87 -37.80
C GLY A 22 -4.21 31.25 -36.83
N ALA A 23 -2.91 31.38 -37.12
CA ALA A 23 -1.85 30.90 -36.24
C ALA A 23 -1.83 31.64 -34.89
N ILE A 24 -2.02 32.97 -34.89
CA ILE A 24 -2.10 33.77 -33.66
C ILE A 24 -3.30 33.35 -32.80
N VAL A 25 -4.48 33.16 -33.42
CA VAL A 25 -5.69 32.72 -32.71
C VAL A 25 -5.51 31.33 -32.09
N LEU A 26 -4.87 30.40 -32.81
CA LEU A 26 -4.54 29.07 -32.29
C LEU A 26 -3.61 29.15 -31.07
N VAL A 27 -2.53 29.94 -31.14
CA VAL A 27 -1.60 30.11 -30.02
C VAL A 27 -2.31 30.72 -28.81
N ILE A 28 -3.15 31.75 -29.01
CA ILE A 28 -3.94 32.35 -27.92
C ILE A 28 -4.88 31.33 -27.29
N SER A 29 -5.55 30.50 -28.10
CA SER A 29 -6.48 29.47 -27.60
C SER A 29 -5.74 28.43 -26.73
N MET A 30 -4.57 27.98 -27.17
CA MET A 30 -3.73 27.06 -26.39
C MET A 30 -3.25 27.67 -25.07
N VAL A 31 -2.87 28.95 -25.07
CA VAL A 31 -2.44 29.66 -23.85
C VAL A 31 -3.61 29.83 -22.88
N VAL A 32 -4.82 30.12 -23.36
CA VAL A 32 -6.03 30.22 -22.52
C VAL A 32 -6.34 28.87 -21.87
N ASP A 33 -6.33 27.78 -22.63
CA ASP A 33 -6.52 26.42 -22.10
C ASP A 33 -5.47 26.07 -21.03
N GLU A 34 -4.20 26.44 -21.25
CA GLU A 34 -3.14 26.21 -20.26
C GLU A 34 -3.34 27.04 -18.98
N VAL A 35 -3.85 28.28 -19.10
CA VAL A 35 -4.15 29.13 -17.94
C VAL A 35 -5.37 28.61 -17.17
N GLU A 36 -6.41 28.15 -17.86
CA GLU A 36 -7.61 27.58 -17.25
C GLU A 36 -7.30 26.26 -16.53
N THR A 37 -6.53 25.38 -17.17
CA THR A 37 -6.07 24.13 -16.54
C THR A 37 -5.22 24.42 -15.29
N LYS A 38 -4.27 25.37 -15.35
CA LYS A 38 -3.48 25.80 -14.17
C LYS A 38 -4.36 26.34 -13.03
N LYS A 39 -5.38 27.14 -13.34
CA LYS A 39 -6.35 27.64 -12.34
C LYS A 39 -7.15 26.50 -11.71
N LEU A 40 -7.61 25.55 -12.51
CA LEU A 40 -8.34 24.37 -12.05
C LEU A 40 -7.47 23.51 -11.13
N PHE A 41 -6.23 23.21 -11.54
CA PHE A 41 -5.26 22.49 -10.72
C PHE A 41 -4.99 23.19 -9.39
N LYS A 42 -4.81 24.51 -9.38
CA LYS A 42 -4.63 25.28 -8.14
C LYS A 42 -5.86 25.18 -7.23
N LYS A 43 -7.08 25.25 -7.77
CA LYS A 43 -8.33 25.10 -7.02
C LYS A 43 -8.49 23.70 -6.44
N LEU A 44 -8.18 22.66 -7.22
CA LEU A 44 -8.20 21.26 -6.75
C LEU A 44 -7.16 21.03 -5.65
N LYS A 45 -5.93 21.53 -5.83
CA LYS A 45 -4.87 21.43 -4.82
C LYS A 45 -5.27 22.10 -3.51
N LYS A 46 -5.85 23.31 -3.58
CA LYS A 46 -6.34 24.03 -2.39
C LYS A 46 -7.43 23.23 -1.68
N ARG A 47 -8.40 22.72 -2.43
CA ARG A 47 -9.51 21.92 -1.89
C ARG A 47 -9.01 20.63 -1.23
N ASN A 48 -8.08 19.92 -1.86
CA ASN A 48 -7.49 18.71 -1.30
C ASN A 48 -6.70 19.00 -0.03
N GLU A 49 -5.99 20.13 0.04
CA GLU A 49 -5.30 20.56 1.25
C GLU A 49 -6.28 20.94 2.37
N GLU A 50 -7.38 21.62 2.05
CA GLU A 50 -8.45 21.89 3.02
C GLU A 50 -9.08 20.58 3.54
N TYR A 51 -9.37 19.63 2.65
CA TYR A 51 -9.84 18.30 3.04
C TYR A 51 -8.84 17.58 3.95
N ARG A 52 -7.54 17.63 3.62
CA ARG A 52 -6.46 17.02 4.40
C ARG A 52 -6.30 17.67 5.78
N ARG A 53 -6.52 18.97 5.91
CA ARG A 53 -6.45 19.68 7.20
C ARG A 53 -7.68 19.45 8.07
N ALA A 54 -8.85 19.29 7.45
CA ALA A 54 -10.10 19.08 8.15
C ALA A 54 -10.30 17.63 8.61
N ARG A 55 -9.55 16.68 8.06
CA ARG A 55 -9.63 15.27 8.42
C ARG A 55 -8.35 14.74 9.04
N GLN A 56 -8.52 13.81 9.94
CA GLN A 56 -7.44 13.07 10.57
C GLN A 56 -7.71 11.58 10.39
N GLU A 57 -6.63 10.85 10.10
CA GLU A 57 -6.67 9.40 10.07
C GLU A 57 -6.70 8.87 11.50
N THR A 58 -7.65 7.98 11.77
CA THR A 58 -7.78 7.26 13.03
C THR A 58 -7.87 5.79 12.74
N VAL A 59 -7.35 4.98 13.67
CA VAL A 59 -7.30 3.52 13.53
C VAL A 59 -8.11 2.90 14.66
N VAL A 60 -9.00 1.98 14.30
CA VAL A 60 -9.66 1.07 15.24
C VAL A 60 -9.00 -0.29 15.06
N VAL A 61 -8.48 -0.86 16.14
CA VAL A 61 -7.85 -2.17 16.14
C VAL A 61 -8.84 -3.19 16.70
N GLU A 62 -9.20 -4.17 15.88
CA GLU A 62 -10.04 -5.30 16.24
C GLU A 62 -9.17 -6.56 16.35
N PRO A 63 -8.80 -6.98 17.57
CA PRO A 63 -8.06 -8.22 17.74
C PRO A 63 -8.98 -9.41 17.45
N VAL A 64 -8.45 -10.40 16.74
CA VAL A 64 -9.12 -11.70 16.64
C VAL A 64 -8.72 -12.49 17.88
N ASP A 65 -9.69 -12.83 18.72
CA ASP A 65 -9.47 -13.61 19.95
C ASP A 65 -9.22 -15.09 19.64
N GLN A 66 -8.13 -15.34 18.91
CA GLN A 66 -7.70 -16.66 18.51
C GLN A 66 -6.18 -16.68 18.47
N LYS A 67 -5.60 -17.29 19.51
CA LYS A 67 -4.18 -17.63 19.55
C LYS A 67 -4.02 -19.08 19.12
N LEU A 68 -3.41 -19.31 17.97
CA LEU A 68 -3.18 -20.67 17.49
C LEU A 68 -1.71 -21.05 17.56
N LYS A 69 -1.47 -22.20 18.19
CA LYS A 69 -0.16 -22.82 18.22
C LYS A 69 0.20 -23.29 16.81
N ILE A 70 1.41 -22.96 16.39
CA ILE A 70 1.98 -23.38 15.13
C ILE A 70 3.31 -24.06 15.37
N ASP A 71 3.58 -25.11 14.60
CA ASP A 71 4.92 -25.65 14.47
C ASP A 71 5.57 -25.08 13.21
N THR A 72 6.59 -24.27 13.39
CA THR A 72 7.34 -23.65 12.29
C THR A 72 8.62 -24.44 12.05
N ASN A 73 8.78 -24.90 10.82
CA ASN A 73 9.96 -25.63 10.37
C ASN A 73 10.65 -24.89 9.22
N LEU A 74 11.97 -24.93 9.19
CA LEU A 74 12.78 -24.23 8.19
C LEU A 74 12.92 -25.11 6.95
N TYR A 75 12.42 -24.63 5.82
CA TYR A 75 12.65 -25.27 4.53
C TYR A 75 14.02 -24.84 4.00
N THR A 76 14.86 -25.80 3.64
CA THR A 76 16.21 -25.52 3.15
C THR A 76 16.53 -26.44 1.97
N TYR A 77 17.05 -25.89 0.88
CA TYR A 77 17.56 -26.73 -0.21
C TYR A 77 18.96 -27.21 0.14
N ASN A 78 19.17 -28.52 0.18
CA ASN A 78 20.48 -29.11 0.33
C ASN A 78 21.11 -29.26 -1.06
N GLU A 79 22.10 -28.43 -1.36
CA GLU A 79 22.79 -28.43 -2.66
C GLU A 79 23.55 -29.72 -2.93
N TYR A 80 24.14 -30.33 -1.89
CA TYR A 80 24.92 -31.54 -2.01
C TYR A 80 24.05 -32.75 -2.36
N LEU A 81 22.92 -32.90 -1.67
CA LEU A 81 21.95 -33.98 -1.90
C LEU A 81 20.94 -33.64 -2.99
N ARG A 82 21.00 -32.42 -3.55
CA ARG A 82 20.07 -31.87 -4.56
C ARG A 82 18.60 -32.06 -4.21
N ARG A 83 18.25 -31.94 -2.93
CA ARG A 83 16.88 -32.14 -2.42
C ARG A 83 16.54 -31.14 -1.33
N ASN A 84 15.25 -30.91 -1.14
CA ASN A 84 14.77 -30.10 -0.04
C ASN A 84 14.83 -30.89 1.28
N GLU A 85 15.25 -30.21 2.35
CA GLU A 85 15.30 -30.72 3.71
C GLU A 85 14.58 -29.76 4.65
N ILE A 86 13.94 -30.34 5.67
CA ILE A 86 13.20 -29.58 6.67
C ILE A 86 13.98 -29.67 7.97
N LYS A 87 14.49 -28.53 8.46
CA LYS A 87 15.02 -28.44 9.82
C LYS A 87 13.84 -28.20 10.75
N HIS A 88 13.59 -29.15 11.65
CA HIS A 88 12.50 -29.04 12.59
C HIS A 88 12.78 -28.05 13.72
N GLY A 89 11.72 -27.39 14.20
CA GLY A 89 11.77 -26.54 15.38
C GLY A 89 12.53 -25.23 15.16
N THR A 90 12.11 -24.45 14.15
CA THR A 90 12.62 -23.10 13.87
C THR A 90 12.56 -22.21 15.11
N THR A 91 13.64 -21.44 15.32
CA THR A 91 13.73 -20.44 16.39
C THR A 91 13.71 -19.03 15.82
N PHE A 92 13.42 -18.04 16.65
CA PHE A 92 13.46 -16.64 16.22
C PHE A 92 14.84 -16.25 15.68
N GLU A 93 15.91 -16.71 16.32
CA GLU A 93 17.29 -16.46 15.87
C GLU A 93 17.57 -17.10 14.51
N ASP A 94 17.01 -18.29 14.23
CA ASP A 94 17.12 -18.92 12.91
C ASP A 94 16.49 -18.06 11.81
N VAL A 95 15.33 -17.45 12.08
CA VAL A 95 14.65 -16.55 11.14
C VAL A 95 15.47 -15.29 10.90
N GLN A 96 15.97 -14.66 11.98
CA GLN A 96 16.78 -13.45 11.85
C GLN A 96 18.06 -13.68 11.04
N ARG A 97 18.72 -14.83 11.22
CA ARG A 97 19.95 -15.19 10.49
C ARG A 97 19.73 -15.41 8.98
N ARG A 98 18.50 -15.70 8.55
CA ARG A 98 18.16 -16.02 7.16
C ARG A 98 17.54 -14.85 6.39
N LYS A 99 17.47 -13.65 6.99
CA LYS A 99 17.07 -12.43 6.26
C LYS A 99 17.91 -12.27 4.96
N PRO A 100 17.32 -11.74 3.88
CA PRO A 100 15.98 -11.15 3.80
C PRO A 100 14.87 -12.15 3.46
N ARG A 101 15.18 -13.42 3.15
CA ARG A 101 14.17 -14.40 2.71
C ARG A 101 14.20 -15.68 3.55
N VAL A 102 13.05 -16.04 4.10
CA VAL A 102 12.89 -17.23 4.94
C VAL A 102 11.72 -18.06 4.43
N ASP A 103 12.01 -19.28 4.00
CA ASP A 103 10.99 -20.24 3.59
C ASP A 103 10.64 -21.14 4.79
N LEU A 104 9.36 -21.09 5.19
CA LEU A 104 8.80 -21.81 6.33
C LEU A 104 7.78 -22.85 5.87
N TYR A 105 7.84 -24.02 6.51
CA TYR A 105 6.75 -24.99 6.50
C TYR A 105 6.09 -24.98 7.87
N SER A 106 4.81 -24.62 7.91
CA SER A 106 4.09 -24.39 9.16
C SER A 106 2.92 -25.35 9.29
N THR A 107 2.75 -25.96 10.46
CA THR A 107 1.57 -26.78 10.76
C THR A 107 0.78 -26.14 11.88
N VAL A 108 -0.51 -25.89 11.63
CA VAL A 108 -1.45 -25.40 12.65
C VAL A 108 -1.97 -26.58 13.45
N GLU A 109 -2.07 -26.44 14.77
CA GLU A 109 -2.65 -27.47 15.63
C GLU A 109 -4.06 -27.85 15.16
N GLY A 110 -4.30 -29.16 14.97
CA GLY A 110 -5.57 -29.69 14.47
C GLY A 110 -5.75 -29.65 12.93
N ALA A 111 -4.85 -29.03 12.17
CA ALA A 111 -4.90 -29.03 10.72
C ALA A 111 -4.35 -30.34 10.12
N ARG A 112 -4.99 -30.84 9.05
CA ARG A 112 -4.58 -32.07 8.35
C ARG A 112 -3.39 -31.88 7.41
N LYS A 113 -3.09 -30.64 7.03
CA LYS A 113 -2.02 -30.26 6.09
C LYS A 113 -1.29 -29.05 6.64
N GLY A 114 0.02 -28.99 6.41
CA GLY A 114 0.80 -27.79 6.65
C GLY A 114 0.70 -26.78 5.51
N HIS A 115 1.32 -25.64 5.73
CA HIS A 115 1.30 -24.46 4.90
C HIS A 115 2.71 -24.01 4.58
N GLU A 116 2.94 -23.62 3.33
CA GLU A 116 4.19 -23.02 2.88
C GLU A 116 4.08 -21.50 2.92
N THR A 117 5.08 -20.86 3.51
CA THR A 117 5.19 -19.41 3.64
C THR A 117 6.59 -18.98 3.22
N ALA A 118 6.70 -18.10 2.24
CA ALA A 118 7.94 -17.39 1.93
C ALA A 118 7.87 -15.99 2.53
N LEU A 119 8.58 -15.79 3.64
CA LEU A 119 8.71 -14.49 4.29
C LEU A 119 9.82 -13.68 3.64
N CYS A 120 9.51 -12.45 3.24
CA CYS A 120 10.44 -11.49 2.66
C CYS A 120 10.47 -10.22 3.50
N TYR A 121 11.64 -9.91 4.07
CA TYR A 121 11.88 -8.71 4.86
C TYR A 121 12.30 -7.54 3.97
N HIS A 122 11.63 -6.41 4.10
CA HIS A 122 11.94 -5.16 3.41
C HIS A 122 12.69 -4.23 4.37
N PRO A 123 14.03 -4.16 4.30
CA PRO A 123 14.82 -3.42 5.28
C PRO A 123 14.60 -1.91 5.23
N ASP A 124 14.26 -1.35 4.06
CA ASP A 124 14.05 0.09 3.89
C ASP A 124 12.76 0.58 4.58
N GLU A 125 11.78 -0.31 4.74
CA GLU A 125 10.45 -0.01 5.26
C GLU A 125 10.15 -0.76 6.59
N ASP A 126 11.13 -1.53 7.08
CA ASP A 126 11.09 -2.33 8.32
C ASP A 126 9.82 -3.19 8.49
N TYR A 127 9.41 -3.91 7.44
CA TYR A 127 8.26 -4.81 7.51
C TYR A 127 8.48 -6.12 6.76
N TRP A 128 7.67 -7.12 7.10
CA TRP A 128 7.65 -8.40 6.38
C TRP A 128 6.44 -8.50 5.46
N THR A 129 6.67 -9.19 4.35
CA THR A 129 5.60 -9.68 3.46
C THR A 129 5.67 -11.20 3.38
N ALA A 130 4.54 -11.84 3.12
CA ALA A 130 4.51 -13.26 2.76
C ALA A 130 4.06 -13.45 1.32
N SER A 131 4.62 -14.48 0.70
CA SER A 131 4.01 -15.20 -0.41
C SER A 131 3.59 -16.59 0.07
N GLY A 132 2.45 -17.09 -0.42
CA GLY A 132 1.83 -18.32 0.07
C GLY A 132 0.87 -18.04 1.23
N TRP A 133 0.95 -18.84 2.30
CA TRP A 133 0.15 -18.61 3.50
C TRP A 133 0.75 -17.48 4.34
N ASP A 134 -0.05 -16.49 4.72
CA ASP A 134 0.41 -15.30 5.45
C ASP A 134 0.48 -15.50 6.98
N GLY A 135 0.05 -16.67 7.46
CA GLY A 135 0.02 -17.01 8.89
C GLY A 135 -1.33 -16.77 9.55
N ASP A 136 -2.34 -16.34 8.78
CA ASP A 136 -3.70 -16.20 9.26
C ASP A 136 -4.43 -17.55 9.22
N PRO A 137 -4.78 -18.11 10.39
CA PRO A 137 -5.52 -19.36 10.43
C PRO A 137 -7.03 -19.19 10.31
N THR A 138 -7.55 -17.97 10.39
CA THR A 138 -9.00 -17.69 10.33
C THR A 138 -9.53 -17.77 8.89
N GLY A 139 -8.64 -17.57 7.90
CA GLY A 139 -8.99 -17.55 6.49
C GLY A 139 -9.85 -16.34 6.09
N LEU A 140 -9.93 -15.33 6.95
CA LEU A 140 -10.70 -14.12 6.69
C LEU A 140 -9.94 -13.19 5.75
N ASN A 141 -10.61 -12.78 4.68
CA ASN A 141 -10.02 -11.92 3.65
C ASN A 141 -10.04 -10.45 4.10
N ALA A 142 -8.89 -9.79 4.02
CA ALA A 142 -8.80 -8.33 4.15
C ALA A 142 -9.03 -7.64 2.81
N ARG A 143 -9.35 -6.33 2.86
CA ARG A 143 -9.47 -5.51 1.63
C ARG A 143 -8.11 -5.16 1.03
N SER A 144 -7.05 -5.15 1.84
CA SER A 144 -5.67 -4.89 1.41
C SER A 144 -4.74 -6.05 1.77
N ARG A 145 -3.48 -5.98 1.30
CA ARG A 145 -2.43 -6.96 1.67
C ARG A 145 -2.21 -6.98 3.18
N SER A 146 -1.92 -8.17 3.71
CA SER A 146 -1.56 -8.37 5.11
C SER A 146 -0.19 -7.76 5.41
N VAL A 147 -0.05 -7.14 6.58
CA VAL A 147 1.25 -6.73 7.14
C VAL A 147 1.69 -7.81 8.11
N ILE A 148 2.94 -8.26 7.96
CA ILE A 148 3.47 -9.35 8.77
C ILE A 148 4.50 -8.82 9.76
N HIS A 149 4.32 -9.20 11.01
CA HIS A 149 5.26 -8.98 12.09
C HIS A 149 5.86 -10.32 12.49
N VAL A 150 7.17 -10.36 12.69
CA VAL A 150 7.86 -11.55 13.19
C VAL A 150 8.61 -11.14 14.44
N VAL A 151 8.22 -11.73 15.56
CA VAL A 151 8.71 -11.36 16.89
C VAL A 151 9.09 -12.63 17.68
N PRO A 152 9.99 -12.53 18.67
CA PRO A 152 10.23 -13.65 19.55
C PRO A 152 8.96 -13.95 20.36
N SER A 153 8.63 -15.23 20.48
CA SER A 153 7.55 -15.69 21.34
C SER A 153 7.93 -15.48 22.80
N ASP A 154 6.98 -14.99 23.58
CA ASP A 154 7.01 -14.93 25.04
C ASP A 154 6.71 -16.29 25.69
N GLN A 155 6.48 -17.33 24.88
CA GLN A 155 6.13 -18.67 25.31
C GLN A 155 7.12 -19.71 24.78
N GLY A 156 7.15 -20.88 25.43
CA GLY A 156 7.97 -22.02 24.99
C GLY A 156 7.53 -22.69 23.68
N TYR A 157 6.68 -22.04 22.89
CA TYR A 157 6.17 -22.52 21.60
C TYR A 157 5.87 -21.35 20.65
N SER A 158 5.80 -21.65 19.35
CA SER A 158 5.42 -20.67 18.33
C SER A 158 3.91 -20.58 18.17
N TYR A 159 3.38 -19.39 17.91
CA TYR A 159 1.96 -19.15 17.69
C TYR A 159 1.73 -17.93 16.77
N THR A 160 0.53 -17.79 16.21
CA THR A 160 0.12 -16.59 15.49
C THR A 160 -1.02 -15.86 16.20
N THR A 161 -1.03 -14.54 16.02
CA THR A 161 -2.14 -13.65 16.40
C THR A 161 -2.50 -12.77 15.21
N VAL A 162 -3.78 -12.40 15.12
CA VAL A 162 -4.31 -11.59 14.01
C VAL A 162 -5.05 -10.38 14.57
N GLU A 163 -4.80 -9.22 13.98
CA GLU A 163 -5.51 -7.97 14.25
C GLU A 163 -6.00 -7.36 12.95
N TYR A 164 -7.21 -6.80 12.97
CA TYR A 164 -7.71 -5.96 11.88
C TYR A 164 -7.59 -4.50 12.26
N TRP A 165 -6.86 -3.75 11.44
CA TRP A 165 -6.69 -2.33 11.59
C TRP A 165 -7.62 -1.64 10.60
N HIS A 166 -8.68 -1.06 11.12
CA HIS A 166 -9.68 -0.33 10.36
C HIS A 166 -9.34 1.16 10.35
N TYR A 167 -9.07 1.67 9.17
CA TYR A 167 -8.66 3.05 8.97
C TYR A 167 -9.87 3.90 8.59
N TYR A 168 -10.08 4.95 9.36
CA TYR A 168 -11.15 5.91 9.19
C TYR A 168 -10.59 7.31 8.96
N LEU A 169 -11.25 8.08 8.09
CA LEU A 169 -11.00 9.51 7.93
C LEU A 169 -12.08 10.28 8.67
N CYS A 170 -11.72 10.76 9.85
CA CYS A 170 -12.61 11.44 10.78
C CYS A 170 -12.44 12.96 10.67
N LEU A 171 -13.51 13.71 10.92
CA LEU A 171 -13.42 15.17 10.96
C LEU A 171 -12.70 15.60 12.24
N LYS A 172 -11.63 16.38 12.09
CA LYS A 172 -10.77 16.77 13.22
C LYS A 172 -11.53 17.48 14.33
N LYS A 173 -12.41 18.42 13.98
CA LYS A 173 -13.27 19.12 14.96
C LYS A 173 -14.14 18.15 15.76
N ARG A 174 -14.72 17.15 15.10
CA ARG A 174 -15.58 16.16 15.75
C ARG A 174 -14.76 15.26 16.69
N LEU A 175 -13.56 14.88 16.30
CA LEU A 175 -12.62 14.16 17.18
C LEU A 175 -12.24 14.99 18.42
N GLU A 176 -12.00 16.30 18.25
CA GLU A 176 -11.68 17.21 19.36
C GLU A 176 -12.87 17.37 20.33
N GLU A 177 -14.11 17.36 19.82
CA GLU A 177 -15.34 17.47 20.61
C GLU A 177 -15.72 16.15 21.31
N GLU A 178 -15.65 15.02 20.61
CA GLU A 178 -16.10 13.71 21.12
C GLU A 178 -14.99 12.95 21.85
N GLY A 179 -13.71 13.24 21.55
CA GLY A 179 -12.55 12.64 22.20
C GLY A 179 -12.57 11.11 22.17
N ALA A 180 -12.44 10.49 23.34
CA ALA A 180 -12.43 9.03 23.49
C ALA A 180 -13.79 8.36 23.23
N ALA A 181 -14.90 9.13 23.26
CA ALA A 181 -16.24 8.62 22.98
C ALA A 181 -16.59 8.72 21.48
N HIS A 182 -15.62 9.09 20.63
CA HIS A 182 -15.85 9.23 19.20
C HIS A 182 -16.30 7.92 18.55
N ASP A 183 -17.44 7.97 17.87
CA ASP A 183 -18.04 6.82 17.20
C ASP A 183 -17.72 6.84 15.69
N HIS A 184 -17.16 5.73 15.22
CA HIS A 184 -16.77 5.54 13.83
C HIS A 184 -17.91 5.07 12.91
N GLU A 185 -19.12 4.81 13.42
CA GLU A 185 -20.30 4.41 12.62
C GLU A 185 -20.55 5.37 11.45
N TRP A 186 -20.35 6.67 11.67
CA TRP A 186 -20.60 7.74 10.70
C TRP A 186 -19.34 8.27 10.03
N CYS A 187 -18.19 7.66 10.31
CA CYS A 187 -16.91 8.07 9.78
C CYS A 187 -16.62 7.35 8.47
N ASN A 188 -15.82 7.99 7.60
CA ASN A 188 -15.51 7.39 6.31
C ASN A 188 -14.46 6.30 6.50
N HIS A 189 -14.90 5.05 6.55
CA HIS A 189 -14.04 3.87 6.41
C HIS A 189 -13.42 3.88 5.01
N PHE A 190 -12.09 3.82 4.93
CA PHE A 190 -11.41 3.79 3.63
C PHE A 190 -10.50 2.57 3.44
N ASN A 191 -10.01 1.95 4.52
CA ASN A 191 -9.18 0.76 4.41
C ASN A 191 -9.31 -0.17 5.63
N SER A 192 -9.06 -1.46 5.41
CA SER A 192 -8.87 -2.45 6.48
C SER A 192 -7.65 -3.28 6.15
N VAL A 193 -6.64 -3.20 7.01
CA VAL A 193 -5.39 -3.97 6.89
C VAL A 193 -5.40 -5.10 7.91
N LYS A 194 -5.02 -6.30 7.49
CA LYS A 194 -4.83 -7.43 8.40
C LYS A 194 -3.39 -7.47 8.85
N HIS A 195 -3.16 -7.34 10.14
CA HIS A 195 -1.85 -7.47 10.78
C HIS A 195 -1.74 -8.87 11.36
N ILE A 196 -0.72 -9.61 10.94
CA ILE A 196 -0.45 -10.97 11.41
C ILE A 196 0.88 -10.95 12.12
N THR A 197 0.89 -11.40 13.37
CA THR A 197 2.11 -11.52 14.16
C THR A 197 2.45 -12.98 14.33
N TRP A 198 3.62 -13.36 13.80
CA TRP A 198 4.25 -14.66 14.02
C TRP A 198 5.14 -14.55 15.25
N HIS A 199 4.70 -15.15 16.34
CA HIS A 199 5.47 -15.28 17.57
C HIS A 199 6.27 -16.57 17.48
N ILE A 200 7.56 -16.48 17.16
CA ILE A 200 8.42 -17.65 16.94
C ILE A 200 9.16 -17.98 18.22
N LYS A 201 9.12 -19.24 18.66
CA LYS A 201 9.82 -19.69 19.88
C LYS A 201 11.28 -19.22 19.93
N GLN A 202 11.72 -18.84 21.13
CA GLN A 202 13.12 -18.58 21.42
C GLN A 202 13.88 -19.90 21.67
N ASN A 203 15.21 -19.87 21.57
CA ASN A 203 16.08 -20.95 22.05
C ASN A 203 16.29 -20.89 23.56
#